data_AF-A0A670Y1M9-F1
#
_entry.id   AF-A0A670Y1M9-F1
#
_cell.length_a   1.000
_cell.length_b   1.000
_cell.length_c   1.000
_cell.angle_alpha   90.00
_cell.angle_beta   90.00
_cell.angle_gamma   90.00
#
_symmetry.space_group_name_H-M   'P 1'
#
loop_
_entity.id
_entity.type
_entity.pdbx_description
1 polymer ?
#
loop_
_entity_poly.entity_id
_entity_poly.type
_entity_poly.pdbx_seq_one_letter_code
_entity_poly.pdbx_strand_id
1 'polypeptide(L)'
;MFDYDKATAFLGEWGPFQRLIFFLLSASIIPNGYTGLSAVFLAATPEHWCRVPANVNLSAAWLNASIPLEKRGGRQVRSQCSRYRLEALLNFSAGNLEPGRDVNLSQVGQEECLDGWEFSREYYDNTIVNEIPYNPSLPGQRTS
;
A
#
# COMPACT_ATOMS: atom_id res chain seq x y z
N MET A 1 11.09 33.01 -40.62
CA MET A 1 9.87 32.75 -39.82
C MET A 1 8.93 31.99 -40.75
N PHE A 2 8.60 30.74 -40.43
CA PHE A 2 7.77 29.90 -41.30
C PHE A 2 6.34 30.46 -41.22
N ASP A 3 5.78 30.92 -42.34
CA ASP A 3 4.40 31.45 -42.41
C ASP A 3 3.42 30.27 -42.27
N TYR A 4 3.12 29.91 -41.03
CA TYR A 4 2.15 28.86 -40.71
C TYR A 4 0.79 29.17 -41.36
N ASP A 5 0.37 30.43 -41.40
CA ASP A 5 -0.88 30.87 -42.03
C ASP A 5 -0.95 30.56 -43.53
N LYS A 6 0.17 30.66 -44.27
CA LYS A 6 0.22 30.27 -45.69
C LYS A 6 0.24 28.76 -45.87
N ALA A 7 0.94 28.04 -45.00
CA ALA A 7 1.00 26.58 -45.05
C ALA A 7 -0.35 25.95 -44.70
N THR A 8 -1.14 26.58 -43.83
CA THR A 8 -2.48 26.12 -43.43
C THR A 8 -3.61 26.76 -44.23
N ALA A 9 -3.34 27.70 -45.15
CA ALA A 9 -4.35 28.33 -45.99
C ALA A 9 -5.19 27.33 -46.81
N PHE A 10 -4.62 26.16 -47.12
CA PHE A 10 -5.31 25.03 -47.76
C PHE A 10 -6.38 24.38 -46.87
N LEU A 11 -6.26 24.44 -45.54
CA LEU A 11 -7.18 23.80 -44.59
C LEU A 11 -8.54 24.51 -44.47
N GLY A 12 -8.69 25.69 -45.07
CA GLY A 12 -9.93 26.47 -45.07
C GLY A 12 -10.28 27.09 -43.70
N GLU A 13 -11.30 27.95 -43.67
CA GLU A 13 -11.84 28.50 -42.42
C GLU A 13 -12.42 27.39 -41.52
N TRP A 14 -12.43 27.64 -40.21
CA TRP A 14 -12.90 26.74 -39.15
C TRP A 14 -14.38 26.34 -39.33
N GLY A 15 -14.61 25.39 -40.23
CA GLY A 15 -15.93 25.00 -40.71
C GLY A 15 -16.71 24.12 -39.72
N PRO A 16 -18.01 23.92 -39.94
CA PRO A 16 -18.86 23.14 -39.04
C PRO A 16 -18.39 21.68 -38.90
N PHE A 17 -17.83 21.10 -39.97
CA PHE A 17 -17.29 19.73 -39.95
C PHE A 17 -16.00 19.60 -39.13
N GLN A 18 -15.08 20.56 -39.25
CA GLN A 18 -13.86 20.62 -38.42
C GLN A 18 -14.20 20.80 -36.95
N ARG A 19 -15.16 21.69 -36.63
CA ARG A 19 -15.66 21.87 -35.25
C ARG A 19 -16.24 20.57 -34.70
N LEU A 20 -17.09 19.90 -35.48
CA LEU A 20 -17.72 18.64 -35.08
C LEU A 20 -16.67 17.56 -34.76
N ILE A 21 -15.70 17.36 -35.66
CA ILE A 21 -14.62 16.38 -35.47
C ILE A 21 -13.75 16.75 -34.26
N PHE A 22 -13.39 18.03 -34.09
CA PHE A 22 -12.60 18.50 -32.96
C PHE A 22 -13.31 18.22 -31.63
N PHE A 23 -14.61 18.51 -31.53
CA PHE A 23 -15.39 18.24 -30.32
C PHE A 23 -15.57 16.74 -30.09
N LEU A 24 -15.80 15.93 -31.13
CA LEU A 24 -15.88 14.47 -31.02
C LEU A 24 -14.56 13.84 -30.56
N LEU A 25 -13.42 14.29 -31.11
CA LEU A 25 -12.09 13.88 -30.69
C LEU A 25 -11.80 14.31 -29.26
N SER A 26 -12.14 15.54 -28.89
CA SER A 26 -11.98 16.02 -27.52
C SER A 26 -12.83 15.22 -26.54
N ALA A 27 -14.10 14.95 -26.89
CA ALA A 27 -15.02 14.17 -26.09
C ALA A 27 -14.59 12.70 -25.92
N SER A 28 -13.80 12.14 -26.85
CA SER A 28 -13.26 10.79 -26.71
C SER A 28 -11.91 10.78 -25.99
N ILE A 29 -11.02 11.72 -26.27
CA ILE A 29 -9.66 11.75 -25.69
C ILE A 29 -9.69 12.13 -24.21
N ILE A 30 -10.54 13.09 -23.81
CA ILE A 30 -10.61 13.57 -22.43
C ILE A 30 -10.96 12.41 -21.46
N PRO A 31 -12.07 11.66 -21.63
CA PRO A 31 -12.38 10.53 -20.73
C PRO A 31 -11.27 9.47 -20.68
N ASN A 32 -10.65 9.16 -21.83
CA ASN A 32 -9.56 8.19 -21.89
C ASN A 32 -8.31 8.65 -21.14
N GLY A 33 -7.97 9.95 -21.19
CA GLY A 33 -6.88 10.52 -20.40
C GLY A 33 -7.15 10.50 -18.89
N TYR A 34 -8.41 10.69 -18.50
CA TYR A 34 -8.82 10.64 -17.09
C TYR A 34 -8.75 9.24 -16.48
N THR A 35 -8.82 8.17 -17.28
CA THR A 35 -8.62 6.80 -16.80
C THR A 35 -7.28 6.64 -16.06
N GLY A 36 -6.23 7.36 -16.46
CA GLY A 36 -4.94 7.35 -15.78
C GLY A 36 -4.98 7.89 -14.34
N LEU A 37 -5.92 8.77 -14.00
CA LEU A 37 -6.07 9.31 -12.65
C LEU A 37 -6.63 8.27 -11.67
N SER A 38 -7.32 7.23 -12.15
CA SER A 38 -7.79 6.14 -11.29
C SER A 38 -6.65 5.38 -10.60
N ALA A 39 -5.48 5.33 -11.22
CA ALA A 39 -4.29 4.67 -10.67
C ALA A 39 -3.83 5.30 -9.34
N VAL A 40 -4.07 6.59 -9.12
CA VAL A 40 -3.71 7.26 -7.85
C VAL A 40 -4.50 6.70 -6.68
N PHE A 41 -5.76 6.30 -6.91
CA PHE A 41 -6.60 5.70 -5.88
C PHE A 41 -6.34 4.21 -5.66
N LEU A 42 -5.77 3.52 -6.66
CA LEU A 42 -5.45 2.08 -6.59
C LEU A 42 -4.01 1.82 -6.11
N ALA A 43 -3.05 2.69 -6.45
CA ALA A 43 -1.63 2.45 -6.21
C ALA A 43 -1.18 2.81 -4.78
N ALA A 44 -2.02 3.49 -4.01
CA ALA A 44 -1.70 3.85 -2.63
C ALA A 44 -1.96 2.65 -1.71
N THR A 45 -0.92 1.85 -1.46
CA THR A 45 -0.93 0.88 -0.37
C THR A 45 -0.58 1.62 0.94
N PRO A 46 -1.51 1.68 1.91
CA PRO A 46 -1.19 2.31 3.19
C PRO A 46 -0.11 1.50 3.92
N GLU A 47 0.57 2.17 4.85
CA GLU A 47 1.49 1.47 5.75
C GLU A 47 0.73 0.35 6.47
N HIS A 48 1.35 -0.83 6.52
CA HIS A 48 0.77 -2.01 7.14
C HIS A 48 1.82 -2.75 7.94
N TRP A 49 1.36 -3.59 8.86
CA TRP A 49 2.19 -4.46 9.67
C TRP A 49 1.53 -5.82 9.84
N CYS A 50 2.30 -6.83 10.25
CA CYS A 50 1.72 -8.14 10.53
C CYS A 50 0.70 -8.05 11.66
N ARG A 51 -0.46 -8.69 11.48
CA ARG A 51 -1.43 -8.87 12.55
C ARG A 51 -0.86 -9.78 13.63
N VAL A 52 -0.98 -9.36 14.89
CA VAL A 52 -0.67 -10.21 16.04
C VAL A 52 -1.99 -10.72 16.62
N PRO A 53 -2.26 -12.03 16.58
CA PRO A 53 -3.56 -12.54 16.98
C PRO A 53 -3.74 -12.41 18.50
N ALA A 54 -4.94 -11.98 18.93
CA ALA A 54 -5.27 -11.69 20.33
C ALA A 54 -5.33 -12.93 21.22
N ASN A 55 -5.26 -14.13 20.65
CA ASN A 55 -5.16 -15.40 21.38
C ASN A 55 -3.77 -15.63 21.99
N VAL A 56 -2.77 -14.82 21.63
CA VAL A 56 -1.40 -14.92 22.14
C VAL A 56 -1.25 -14.00 23.36
N ASN A 57 -1.06 -14.60 24.54
CA ASN A 57 -0.84 -13.87 25.80
C ASN A 57 0.59 -13.31 25.89
N LEU A 58 0.94 -12.35 25.02
CA LEU A 58 2.21 -11.63 25.10
C LEU A 58 2.11 -10.46 26.09
N SER A 59 3.20 -10.19 26.80
CA SER A 59 3.33 -8.95 27.56
C SER A 59 3.25 -7.72 26.63
N ALA A 60 2.83 -6.57 27.18
CA ALA A 60 2.77 -5.31 26.42
C ALA A 60 4.12 -4.92 25.81
N ALA A 61 5.23 -5.26 26.47
CA ALA A 61 6.58 -5.02 25.95
C ALA A 61 6.85 -5.86 24.69
N TRP A 62 6.50 -7.14 24.71
CA TRP A 62 6.65 -8.04 23.57
C TRP A 62 5.69 -7.73 22.43
N LEU A 63 4.47 -7.25 22.72
CA LEU A 63 3.55 -6.76 21.68
C LEU A 63 4.15 -5.60 20.88
N ASN A 64 4.76 -4.63 21.58
CA ASN A 64 5.39 -3.49 20.92
C ASN A 64 6.69 -3.83 20.17
N ALA A 65 7.42 -4.86 20.62
CA ALA A 65 8.66 -5.33 20.02
C ALA A 65 8.47 -6.47 19.00
N SER A 66 7.23 -6.94 18.79
CA SER A 66 6.92 -8.11 17.94
C SER A 66 7.27 -7.90 16.47
N ILE A 67 7.28 -6.65 16.01
CA ILE A 67 7.57 -6.28 14.63
C ILE A 67 8.97 -5.62 14.58
N PRO A 68 9.89 -6.14 13.74
CA PRO A 68 11.23 -5.58 13.62
C PRO A 68 11.18 -4.14 13.07
N LEU A 69 12.13 -3.32 13.52
CA LEU A 69 12.31 -1.96 13.01
C LEU A 69 13.30 -1.98 11.84
N GLU A 70 12.88 -1.47 10.69
CA GLU A 70 13.68 -1.31 9.49
C GLU A 70 13.99 0.17 9.24
N LYS A 71 15.18 0.45 8.69
CA LYS A 71 15.55 1.81 8.28
C LYS A 71 15.08 2.04 6.85
N ARG A 72 13.98 2.78 6.68
CA ARG A 72 13.46 3.23 5.38
C ARG A 72 13.57 4.75 5.30
N GLY A 73 14.32 5.26 4.32
CA GLY A 73 14.46 6.71 4.10
C GLY A 73 15.05 7.48 5.31
N GLY A 74 15.94 6.85 6.09
CA GLY A 74 16.57 7.47 7.26
C GLY A 74 15.71 7.50 8.53
N ARG A 75 14.45 7.03 8.49
CA ARG A 75 13.59 6.84 9.66
C ARG A 75 13.51 5.37 10.04
N GLN A 76 13.38 5.07 11.33
CA GLN A 76 13.08 3.72 11.80
C GLN A 76 11.57 3.50 11.71
N VAL A 77 11.14 2.60 10.84
CA VAL A 77 9.74 2.23 10.63
C VAL A 77 9.55 0.75 10.95
N ARG A 78 8.34 0.35 11.32
CA ARG A 78 8.02 -1.07 11.50
C ARG A 78 8.09 -1.80 10.15
N SER A 79 8.62 -3.02 10.15
CA SER A 79 8.56 -3.88 8.97
C SER A 79 7.11 -4.13 8.57
N GLN A 80 6.86 -4.11 7.27
CA GLN A 80 5.53 -4.28 6.70
C GLN A 80 5.22 -5.75 6.38
N CYS A 81 6.26 -6.55 6.11
CA CYS A 81 6.11 -7.91 5.58
C CYS A 81 6.60 -9.00 6.54
N SER A 82 7.36 -8.64 7.57
CA SER A 82 7.95 -9.60 8.50
C SER A 82 7.63 -9.26 9.95
N ARG A 83 7.53 -10.31 10.77
CA ARG A 83 7.49 -10.22 12.23
C ARG A 83 8.48 -11.20 12.84
N TYR A 84 8.79 -11.04 14.12
CA TYR A 84 9.53 -12.07 14.85
C TYR A 84 8.65 -13.30 15.08
N ARG A 85 9.27 -14.49 15.09
CA ARG A 85 8.56 -15.77 15.31
C ARG A 85 7.76 -15.75 16.60
N LEU A 86 6.43 -15.85 16.50
CA LEU A 86 5.53 -15.78 17.66
C LEU A 86 5.85 -16.81 18.73
N GLU A 87 6.19 -18.04 18.34
CA GLU A 87 6.55 -19.12 19.28
C GLU A 87 7.76 -18.75 20.16
N ALA A 88 8.76 -18.09 19.56
CA ALA A 88 9.92 -17.63 20.30
C ALA A 88 9.54 -16.51 21.28
N LEU A 89 8.72 -15.55 20.83
CA LEU A 89 8.25 -14.45 21.68
C LEU A 89 7.42 -14.95 22.87
N LEU A 90 6.58 -15.96 22.65
CA LEU A 90 5.80 -16.62 23.72
C LEU A 90 6.70 -17.23 24.78
N ASN A 91 7.73 -17.97 24.37
CA ASN A 91 8.68 -18.58 25.31
C ASN A 91 9.44 -17.52 26.12
N PHE A 92 9.86 -16.42 25.49
CA PHE A 92 10.52 -15.32 26.19
C PHE A 92 9.58 -14.57 27.13
N SER A 93 8.33 -14.34 26.71
CA SER A 93 7.31 -13.70 27.53
C SER A 93 6.94 -14.56 28.73
N ALA A 94 6.83 -15.89 28.57
CA ALA A 94 6.60 -16.83 29.67
C ALA A 94 7.79 -16.87 30.65
N GLY A 95 9.00 -16.62 30.14
CA GLY A 95 10.22 -16.48 30.94
C GLY A 95 10.37 -15.12 31.65
N ASN A 96 9.40 -14.21 31.55
CA ASN A 96 9.48 -12.82 32.05
C ASN A 96 10.71 -12.05 31.55
N LEU A 97 11.22 -12.37 30.37
CA LEU A 97 12.37 -11.70 29.77
C LEU A 97 11.92 -10.43 29.04
N GLU A 98 12.67 -9.34 29.16
CA GLU A 98 12.35 -8.08 28.50
C GLU A 98 13.04 -7.96 27.12
N PRO A 99 12.32 -7.49 26.08
CA PRO A 99 12.90 -7.29 24.75
C PRO A 99 13.99 -6.22 24.77
N GLY A 100 15.15 -6.50 24.17
CA GLY A 100 16.27 -5.56 24.07
C GLY A 100 17.15 -5.45 25.33
N ARG A 101 16.66 -5.89 26.49
CA ARG A 101 17.44 -5.98 27.72
C ARG A 101 17.99 -7.39 27.92
N ASP A 102 17.10 -8.37 27.97
CA ASP A 102 17.46 -9.77 28.24
C ASP A 102 17.57 -10.59 26.95
N VAL A 103 16.83 -10.17 25.92
CA VAL A 103 16.82 -10.84 24.61
C VAL A 103 17.27 -9.87 23.53
N ASN A 104 18.31 -10.26 22.79
CA ASN A 104 18.78 -9.51 21.64
C ASN A 104 17.88 -9.80 20.42
N LEU A 105 17.05 -8.83 20.07
CA LEU A 105 16.07 -8.93 18.96
C LEU A 105 16.72 -9.23 17.60
N SER A 106 18.02 -8.94 17.41
CA SER A 106 18.73 -9.27 16.18
C SER A 106 18.98 -10.78 15.99
N GLN A 107 18.89 -11.57 17.06
CA GLN A 107 19.11 -13.02 17.04
C GLN A 107 17.81 -13.82 16.92
N VAL A 108 16.65 -13.15 17.07
CA VAL A 108 15.34 -13.79 16.98
C VAL A 108 15.01 -14.00 15.51
N GLY A 109 14.63 -15.23 15.16
CA GLY A 109 14.21 -15.56 13.80
C GLY A 109 12.97 -14.75 13.39
N GLN A 110 12.95 -14.31 12.14
CA GLN A 110 11.80 -13.64 11.54
C GLN A 110 10.94 -14.63 10.74
N GLU A 111 9.67 -14.31 10.60
CA GLU A 111 8.68 -15.03 9.78
C GLU A 111 7.82 -14.03 8.98
N GLU A 112 7.24 -14.49 7.88
CA GLU A 112 6.27 -13.71 7.12
C GLU A 112 4.94 -13.58 7.88
N CYS A 113 4.12 -12.58 7.52
CA CYS A 113 2.81 -12.40 8.16
C CYS A 113 1.84 -13.54 7.78
N LEU A 114 1.77 -14.58 8.62
CA LEU A 114 0.87 -15.73 8.41
C LEU A 114 -0.59 -15.44 8.79
N ASP A 115 -0.81 -14.57 9.78
CA ASP A 115 -2.13 -14.25 10.34
C ASP A 115 -2.80 -13.04 9.66
N GLY A 116 -2.26 -12.63 8.51
CA GLY A 116 -2.70 -11.46 7.76
C GLY A 116 -2.06 -10.15 8.24
N TRP A 117 -2.63 -9.04 7.76
CA TRP A 117 -2.09 -7.69 7.94
C TRP A 117 -3.06 -6.78 8.69
N GLU A 118 -2.49 -5.80 9.37
CA GLU A 118 -3.18 -4.64 9.91
C GLU A 118 -2.66 -3.39 9.20
N PHE A 119 -3.57 -2.54 8.74
CA PHE A 119 -3.26 -1.34 7.98
C PHE A 119 -3.42 -0.09 8.86
N SER A 120 -2.52 0.87 8.67
CA SER A 120 -2.63 2.20 9.26
C SER A 120 -3.86 2.93 8.74
N ARG A 121 -4.54 3.63 9.63
CA ARG A 121 -5.67 4.51 9.31
C ARG A 121 -5.31 6.00 9.40
N GLU A 122 -4.03 6.33 9.48
CA GLU A 122 -3.58 7.72 9.71
C GLU A 122 -4.00 8.67 8.57
N TYR A 123 -3.96 8.20 7.33
CA TYR A 123 -4.25 9.02 6.14
C TYR A 123 -5.58 8.69 5.47
N TYR A 124 -6.09 7.47 5.67
CA TYR A 124 -7.30 6.98 5.04
C TYR A 124 -8.07 6.13 6.05
N ASP A 125 -9.27 6.59 6.43
CA ASP A 125 -10.16 5.82 7.31
C ASP A 125 -10.56 4.50 6.66
N ASN A 126 -10.93 4.58 5.37
CA ASN A 126 -11.36 3.46 4.54
C ASN A 126 -10.57 3.40 3.23
N THR A 127 -10.04 2.24 2.91
CA THR A 127 -9.47 1.90 1.60
C THR A 127 -10.08 0.58 1.15
N ILE A 128 -10.04 0.28 -0.16
CA ILE A 128 -10.51 -1.02 -0.70
C ILE A 128 -9.87 -2.20 0.07
N VAL A 129 -8.63 -2.02 0.51
CA VAL A 129 -7.87 -3.01 1.27
C VAL A 129 -8.39 -3.18 2.71
N ASN A 130 -8.94 -2.12 3.32
CA ASN A 130 -9.50 -2.16 4.68
C ASN A 130 -10.96 -2.65 4.71
N GLU A 131 -11.72 -2.40 3.65
CA GLU A 131 -13.15 -2.74 3.54
C GLU A 131 -13.39 -4.25 3.34
N ILE A 132 -12.41 -4.97 2.80
CA ILE A 132 -12.52 -6.41 2.53
C ILE A 132 -11.71 -7.18 3.59
N PRO A 133 -12.34 -7.74 4.63
CA PRO A 133 -11.64 -8.51 5.66
C PRO A 133 -11.01 -9.77 5.05
N TYR A 134 -9.72 -9.98 5.35
CA TYR A 134 -9.01 -11.21 5.02
C TYR A 134 -9.74 -12.44 5.58
N ASN A 135 -10.16 -13.35 4.71
CA ASN A 135 -10.81 -14.59 5.10
C ASN A 135 -9.78 -15.75 5.08
N PRO A 136 -9.38 -16.28 6.25
CA PRO A 136 -8.39 -17.35 6.34
C PRO A 136 -8.88 -18.69 5.75
N SER A 137 -10.17 -18.84 5.44
CA SER A 137 -10.73 -20.06 4.82
C SER A 137 -10.45 -20.18 3.32
N LEU A 138 -9.89 -19.13 2.69
CA LEU A 138 -9.61 -19.08 1.25
C LEU A 138 -8.16 -18.64 1.00
N PRO A 139 -7.20 -19.57 0.94
CA PRO A 139 -5.78 -19.27 0.68
C PRO A 139 -5.61 -18.95 -0.81
N GLY A 140 -5.91 -17.71 -1.21
CA GLY A 140 -5.84 -17.35 -2.63
C GLY A 140 -6.24 -15.93 -3.02
N GLN A 141 -6.70 -15.07 -2.10
CA GLN A 141 -6.90 -13.66 -2.42
C GLN A 141 -5.57 -12.90 -2.34
N ARG A 142 -4.72 -13.15 -3.34
CA ARG A 142 -3.72 -12.18 -3.78
C ARG A 142 -4.49 -11.15 -4.60
N THR A 143 -5.02 -10.13 -3.94
CA THR A 143 -5.70 -9.04 -4.63
C THR A 143 -4.66 -8.23 -5.39
N SER A 144 -4.89 -8.12 -6.70
CA SER A 144 -4.10 -7.41 -7.70
C SER A 144 -3.74 -5.98 -7.33
#